data_AF-A0A9D8N3D0-F1
#
_entry.id   AF-A0A9D8N3D0-F1
#
_cell.length_a   1.000
_cell.length_b   1.000
_cell.length_c   1.000
_cell.angle_alpha   90.00
_cell.angle_beta   90.00
_cell.angle_gamma   90.00
#
_symmetry.space_group_name_H-M   'P 1'
#
loop_
_entity.id
_entity.type
_entity.pdbx_description
1 polymer ?
#
loop_
_entity_poly.entity_id
_entity_poly.type
_entity_poly.pdbx_seq_one_letter_code
_entity_poly.pdbx_strand_id
1 'polypeptide(L)'
;MESIIYFAGGCFWGVEHFFKGVDGVLATMPGYANGTIDNPSYEQVYTDTTGYAETVRVTYNPSRVSLERLVRLFFAIIDPLSLNRQGHDEGTRYRTGVYYTSPEERPVIEKVFGEVAARVGAPPVVELEPLRSFWSAEERHQDYLDKNSGGYCHLPLKAFRYLRLYQDVELMLGDEPDPVARQAEAAALIAERMHFFWTGFYRVAGEELVLGPFQGPAACLRIARGRGVCGTAWQRAATVVVPDVEEFPGHIACSSLSRSEIVVPLIREGAVTAVLDIDSTELRTFDSTDAIWLEMIAALV
;
A
#
# COMPACT_ATOMS: atom_id res chain seq x y z
N MET A 1 -13.13 -5.81 22.58
CA MET A 1 -13.07 -4.33 22.70
C MET A 1 -13.04 -3.81 21.29
N GLU A 2 -13.79 -2.76 20.97
CA GLU A 2 -13.85 -2.18 19.63
C GLU A 2 -13.19 -0.80 19.69
N SER A 3 -12.48 -0.45 18.62
CA SER A 3 -11.86 0.86 18.44
C SER A 3 -12.35 1.47 17.12
N ILE A 4 -12.28 2.79 17.00
CA ILE A 4 -12.82 3.52 15.85
C ILE A 4 -11.80 4.55 15.37
N ILE A 5 -11.54 4.55 14.07
CA ILE A 5 -10.75 5.56 13.38
C ILE A 5 -11.49 6.04 12.13
N TYR A 6 -11.21 7.26 11.66
CA TYR A 6 -11.88 7.86 10.53
C TYR A 6 -10.88 8.25 9.45
N PHE A 7 -11.11 7.81 8.22
CA PHE A 7 -10.23 8.06 7.07
C PHE A 7 -10.96 8.82 5.97
N ALA A 8 -10.46 9.99 5.61
CA ALA A 8 -10.84 10.73 4.40
C ALA A 8 -9.77 10.51 3.33
N GLY A 9 -10.14 9.94 2.18
CA GLY A 9 -9.17 9.43 1.20
C GLY A 9 -9.60 9.61 -0.26
N GLY A 10 -10.35 10.66 -0.55
CA GLY A 10 -11.05 10.82 -1.83
C GLY A 10 -12.48 10.28 -1.76
N CYS A 11 -12.99 9.78 -2.89
CA CYS A 11 -14.33 9.18 -2.92
C CYS A 11 -14.44 8.04 -1.91
N PHE A 12 -15.38 8.16 -0.97
CA PHE A 12 -15.54 7.20 0.12
C PHE A 12 -15.98 5.80 -0.34
N TRP A 13 -16.45 5.62 -1.58
CA TRP A 13 -16.94 4.33 -2.09
C TRP A 13 -15.79 3.33 -2.22
N GLY A 14 -14.68 3.77 -2.81
CA GLY A 14 -13.46 2.96 -2.93
C GLY A 14 -12.81 2.70 -1.57
N VAL A 15 -12.74 3.75 -0.73
CA VAL A 15 -12.14 3.66 0.61
C VAL A 15 -12.92 2.70 1.50
N GLU A 16 -14.25 2.77 1.50
CA GLU A 16 -15.13 1.85 2.24
C GLU A 16 -14.89 0.42 1.78
N HIS A 17 -15.02 0.16 0.48
CA HIS A 17 -14.88 -1.19 -0.07
C HIS A 17 -13.49 -1.78 0.21
N PHE A 18 -12.44 -0.95 0.18
CA PHE A 18 -11.09 -1.37 0.56
C PHE A 18 -11.00 -1.77 2.04
N PHE A 19 -11.47 -0.92 2.96
CA PHE A 19 -11.40 -1.21 4.40
C PHE A 19 -12.31 -2.35 4.84
N LYS A 20 -13.42 -2.61 4.13
CA LYS A 20 -14.24 -3.82 4.34
C LYS A 20 -13.47 -5.12 4.10
N GLY A 21 -12.47 -5.09 3.21
CA GLY A 21 -11.62 -6.24 2.91
C GLY A 21 -10.51 -6.51 3.93
N VAL A 22 -10.28 -5.61 4.89
CA VAL A 22 -9.18 -5.71 5.85
C VAL A 22 -9.54 -6.63 7.01
N ASP A 23 -8.74 -7.69 7.21
CA ASP A 23 -8.92 -8.59 8.34
C ASP A 23 -8.81 -7.85 9.68
N GLY A 24 -9.83 -8.00 10.53
CA GLY A 24 -9.92 -7.31 11.82
C GLY A 24 -10.77 -6.04 11.80
N VAL A 25 -11.14 -5.51 10.63
CA VAL A 25 -12.22 -4.52 10.51
C VAL A 25 -13.56 -5.21 10.76
N LEU A 26 -14.39 -4.58 11.60
CA LEU A 26 -15.68 -5.10 12.04
C LEU A 26 -16.85 -4.43 11.30
N ALA A 27 -16.72 -3.13 11.00
CA ALA A 27 -17.71 -2.37 10.25
C ALA A 27 -17.08 -1.13 9.60
N THR A 28 -17.65 -0.72 8.48
CA THR A 28 -17.34 0.54 7.79
C THR A 28 -18.62 1.36 7.64
N MET A 29 -18.49 2.69 7.62
CA MET A 29 -19.62 3.59 7.37
C MET A 29 -19.13 4.87 6.68
N PRO A 30 -19.45 5.06 5.38
CA PRO A 30 -19.31 6.32 4.68
C PRO A 30 -20.10 7.44 5.35
N GLY A 31 -19.52 8.63 5.35
CA GLY A 31 -20.11 9.83 5.89
C GLY A 31 -19.29 11.08 5.64
N TYR A 32 -19.66 12.14 6.35
CA TYR A 32 -19.11 13.48 6.19
C TYR A 32 -18.51 13.93 7.51
N ALA A 33 -17.20 14.18 7.55
CA ALA A 33 -16.51 14.60 8.77
C ALA A 33 -16.06 16.07 8.78
N ASN A 34 -16.03 16.66 9.97
CA ASN A 34 -15.36 17.92 10.31
C ASN A 34 -15.84 19.19 9.58
N GLY A 35 -17.08 19.21 9.09
CA GLY A 35 -17.73 20.39 8.52
C GLY A 35 -18.48 21.26 9.56
N THR A 36 -19.22 22.24 9.04
CA THR A 36 -19.73 23.39 9.84
C THR A 36 -21.25 23.41 10.05
N ILE A 37 -22.01 22.66 9.24
CA ILE A 37 -23.47 22.60 9.33
C ILE A 37 -23.93 21.26 9.91
N ASP A 38 -25.10 21.21 10.53
CA ASP A 38 -25.67 19.97 11.05
C ASP A 38 -26.36 19.16 9.96
N ASN A 39 -26.20 17.82 10.01
CA ASN A 39 -26.84 16.83 9.15
C ASN A 39 -26.84 17.19 7.65
N PRO A 40 -25.66 17.38 7.04
CA PRO A 40 -25.56 17.79 5.64
C PRO A 40 -26.08 16.70 4.68
N SER A 41 -26.72 17.11 3.58
CA SER A 41 -26.95 16.20 2.45
C SER A 41 -25.72 16.11 1.55
N TYR A 42 -25.62 15.03 0.76
CA TYR A 42 -24.57 14.88 -0.24
C TYR A 42 -24.46 16.11 -1.16
N GLU A 43 -25.60 16.65 -1.62
CA GLU A 43 -25.64 17.80 -2.51
C GLU A 43 -25.07 19.06 -1.85
N GLN A 44 -25.28 19.24 -0.54
CA GLN A 44 -24.68 20.34 0.21
C GLN A 44 -23.17 20.16 0.35
N VAL A 45 -22.70 18.94 0.67
CA VAL A 45 -21.26 18.64 0.75
C VAL A 45 -20.56 18.81 -0.59
N TYR A 46 -21.21 18.42 -1.69
CA TYR A 46 -20.67 18.51 -3.05
C TYR A 46 -20.38 19.95 -3.49
N THR A 47 -20.97 20.95 -2.85
CA THR A 47 -20.66 22.37 -3.12
C THR A 47 -19.28 22.83 -2.64
N ASP A 48 -18.58 22.02 -1.83
CA ASP A 48 -17.34 22.40 -1.13
C ASP A 48 -17.45 23.60 -0.17
N THR A 49 -18.67 24.09 0.13
CA THR A 49 -18.86 25.26 1.01
C THR A 49 -19.09 24.91 2.48
N THR A 50 -19.38 23.64 2.79
CA THR A 50 -19.75 23.20 4.15
C THR A 50 -18.55 22.84 5.03
N GLY A 51 -17.37 22.66 4.43
CA GLY A 51 -16.13 22.23 5.09
C GLY A 51 -16.04 20.73 5.37
N TYR A 52 -17.05 19.94 5.02
CA TYR A 52 -17.04 18.49 5.22
C TYR A 52 -16.02 17.79 4.30
N ALA A 53 -15.40 16.71 4.79
CA ALA A 53 -14.69 15.72 3.98
C ALA A 53 -15.54 14.45 3.84
N GLU A 54 -15.55 13.84 2.65
CA GLU A 54 -15.97 12.45 2.51
C GLU A 54 -15.02 11.56 3.33
N THR A 55 -15.60 10.78 4.23
CA THR A 55 -14.87 10.06 5.28
C THR A 55 -15.50 8.71 5.53
N VAL A 56 -14.68 7.70 5.77
CA VAL A 56 -15.13 6.37 6.20
C VAL A 56 -14.82 6.21 7.69
N ARG A 57 -15.85 5.96 8.50
CA ARG A 57 -15.68 5.45 9.87
C ARG A 57 -15.32 3.97 9.79
N VAL A 58 -14.20 3.60 10.38
CA VAL A 58 -13.71 2.21 10.45
C VAL A 58 -13.76 1.76 11.90
N THR A 59 -14.67 0.83 12.20
CA THR A 59 -14.73 0.13 13.49
C THR A 59 -13.91 -1.16 13.36
N TYR A 60 -12.97 -1.40 14.28
CA TYR A 60 -12.05 -2.54 14.19
C TYR A 60 -11.79 -3.18 15.55
N ASN A 61 -11.31 -4.43 15.52
CA ASN A 61 -10.83 -5.13 16.70
C ASN A 61 -9.30 -4.91 16.86
N PRO A 62 -8.84 -4.14 17.87
CA PRO A 62 -7.42 -3.87 18.09
C PRO A 62 -6.60 -5.13 18.43
N SER A 63 -7.24 -6.24 18.81
CA SER A 63 -6.55 -7.53 19.00
C SER A 63 -6.29 -8.29 17.70
N ARG A 64 -6.86 -7.85 16.57
CA ARG A 64 -6.70 -8.46 15.25
C ARG A 64 -5.96 -7.57 14.27
N VAL A 65 -6.20 -6.25 14.33
CA VAL A 65 -5.53 -5.26 13.49
C VAL A 65 -5.17 -4.04 14.31
N SER A 66 -3.92 -3.59 14.22
CA SER A 66 -3.45 -2.41 14.96
C SER A 66 -3.84 -1.12 14.25
N LEU A 67 -3.93 -0.01 15.01
CA LEU A 67 -4.11 1.33 14.42
C LEU A 67 -2.98 1.65 13.44
N GLU A 68 -1.73 1.34 13.80
CA GLU A 68 -0.56 1.51 12.94
C GLU A 68 -0.73 0.81 11.59
N ARG A 69 -1.27 -0.43 11.59
CA ARG A 69 -1.55 -1.20 10.38
C ARG A 69 -2.62 -0.54 9.52
N LEU A 70 -3.73 -0.08 10.12
CA LEU A 70 -4.80 0.61 9.39
C LEU A 70 -4.33 1.92 8.75
N VAL A 71 -3.48 2.68 9.45
CA VAL A 71 -2.91 3.93 8.92
C VAL A 71 -1.95 3.65 7.76
N ARG A 72 -1.10 2.61 7.86
CA ARG A 72 -0.25 2.20 6.71
C ARG A 72 -1.07 1.78 5.50
N LEU A 73 -2.15 1.02 5.72
CA LEU A 73 -3.09 0.61 4.67
C LEU A 73 -3.79 1.80 4.03
N PHE A 74 -4.19 2.80 4.82
CA PHE A 74 -4.73 4.06 4.32
C PHE A 74 -3.73 4.76 3.37
N PHE A 75 -2.48 4.93 3.80
CA PHE A 75 -1.42 5.52 2.98
C PHE A 75 -1.02 4.68 1.75
N ALA A 76 -1.41 3.40 1.69
CA ALA A 76 -1.18 2.54 0.54
C ALA A 76 -2.21 2.73 -0.59
N ILE A 77 -3.30 3.46 -0.33
CA ILE A 77 -4.39 3.67 -1.30
C ILE A 77 -4.64 5.14 -1.65
N ILE A 78 -3.90 6.08 -1.05
CA ILE A 78 -4.01 7.51 -1.35
C ILE A 78 -2.71 8.06 -1.96
N ASP A 79 -2.82 9.18 -2.67
CA ASP A 79 -1.69 10.08 -2.91
C ASP A 79 -1.54 11.02 -1.69
N PRO A 80 -0.48 10.87 -0.87
CA PRO A 80 -0.29 11.66 0.34
C PRO A 80 0.19 13.10 0.09
N LEU A 81 0.55 13.45 -1.15
CA LEU A 81 1.04 14.77 -1.52
C LEU A 81 -0.01 15.58 -2.32
N SER A 82 -1.09 14.94 -2.75
CA SER A 82 -2.17 15.56 -3.49
C SER A 82 -3.13 16.32 -2.57
N LEU A 83 -3.15 17.66 -2.73
CA LEU A 83 -4.04 18.55 -1.97
C LEU A 83 -5.44 18.60 -2.61
N ASN A 84 -6.49 18.31 -1.83
CA ASN A 84 -7.90 18.41 -2.23
C ASN A 84 -8.25 17.65 -3.52
N ARG A 85 -7.56 16.53 -3.77
CA ARG A 85 -7.75 15.68 -4.95
C ARG A 85 -7.29 14.26 -4.67
N GLN A 86 -8.02 13.27 -5.17
CA GLN A 86 -7.57 11.88 -5.27
C GLN A 86 -8.05 11.28 -6.60
N GLY A 87 -7.14 10.77 -7.42
CA GLY A 87 -7.47 10.33 -8.77
C GLY A 87 -8.10 11.45 -9.60
N HIS A 88 -9.30 11.20 -10.11
CA HIS A 88 -10.07 12.18 -10.90
C HIS A 88 -11.01 13.05 -10.06
N ASP A 89 -11.09 12.79 -8.75
CA ASP A 89 -11.99 13.49 -7.84
C ASP A 89 -11.31 14.75 -7.28
N GLU A 90 -11.90 15.91 -7.55
CA GLU A 90 -11.38 17.22 -7.17
C GLU A 90 -12.36 17.99 -6.27
N GLY A 91 -11.84 18.56 -5.18
CA GLY A 91 -12.62 19.34 -4.23
C GLY A 91 -12.14 19.17 -2.80
N THR A 92 -12.45 20.14 -1.95
CA THR A 92 -12.10 20.07 -0.51
C THR A 92 -12.75 18.90 0.21
N ARG A 93 -13.89 18.41 -0.31
CA ARG A 93 -14.55 17.18 0.15
C ARG A 93 -13.70 15.92 -0.06
N TYR A 94 -12.79 15.92 -1.04
CA TYR A 94 -11.89 14.80 -1.35
C TYR A 94 -10.49 14.99 -0.77
N ARG A 95 -10.30 15.94 0.15
CA ARG A 95 -9.04 16.07 0.89
C ARG A 95 -8.72 14.79 1.66
N THR A 96 -7.45 14.58 1.92
CA THR A 96 -6.97 13.45 2.69
C THR A 96 -6.85 13.81 4.17
N GLY A 97 -7.32 12.92 5.05
CA GLY A 97 -7.33 13.16 6.49
C GLY A 97 -7.45 11.90 7.32
N VAL A 98 -6.84 11.91 8.50
CA VAL A 98 -6.97 10.89 9.55
C VAL A 98 -7.53 11.56 10.79
N TYR A 99 -8.77 11.20 11.16
CA TYR A 99 -9.44 11.80 12.32
C TYR A 99 -9.53 10.83 13.49
N TYR A 100 -8.82 11.16 14.57
CA TYR A 100 -8.74 10.35 15.78
C TYR A 100 -9.81 10.75 16.80
N THR A 101 -10.19 9.80 17.66
CA THR A 101 -11.20 10.01 18.71
C THR A 101 -10.59 10.10 20.11
N SER A 102 -9.36 9.61 20.27
CA SER A 102 -8.60 9.70 21.52
C SER A 102 -7.21 10.34 21.28
N PRO A 103 -6.76 11.28 22.14
CA PRO A 103 -5.41 11.84 22.03
C PRO A 103 -4.28 10.80 22.09
N GLU A 104 -4.52 9.63 22.68
CA GLU A 104 -3.53 8.54 22.76
C GLU A 104 -3.24 7.88 21.39
N GLU A 105 -4.15 8.04 20.43
CA GLU A 105 -3.99 7.52 19.06
C GLU A 105 -2.98 8.35 18.26
N ARG A 106 -2.86 9.64 18.59
CA ARG A 106 -2.08 10.61 17.80
C ARG A 106 -0.61 10.22 17.65
N PRO A 107 0.15 9.86 18.70
CA PRO A 107 1.56 9.48 18.54
C PRO A 107 1.76 8.24 17.66
N VAL A 108 0.81 7.29 17.69
CA VAL A 108 0.85 6.08 16.84
C VAL A 108 0.67 6.46 15.37
N ILE A 109 -0.25 7.40 15.09
CA ILE A 109 -0.49 7.90 13.73
C ILE A 109 0.70 8.74 13.24
N GLU A 110 1.24 9.63 14.08
CA GLU A 110 2.40 10.48 13.75
C GLU A 110 3.65 9.67 13.39
N LYS A 111 3.85 8.51 14.03
CA LYS A 111 4.91 7.56 13.64
C LYS A 111 4.80 7.16 12.18
N VAL A 112 3.62 6.75 11.72
CA VAL A 112 3.39 6.33 10.32
C VAL A 112 3.53 7.51 9.37
N PHE A 113 3.08 8.72 9.76
CA PHE A 113 3.32 9.92 8.97
C PHE A 113 4.82 10.20 8.76
N GLY A 114 5.65 9.99 9.79
CA GLY A 114 7.10 10.09 9.68
C GLY A 114 7.71 9.08 8.72
N GLU A 115 7.25 7.82 8.77
CA GLU A 115 7.66 6.76 7.84
C GLU A 115 7.30 7.14 6.38
N VAL A 116 6.08 7.62 6.15
CA VAL A 116 5.62 8.05 4.82
C VAL A 116 6.42 9.26 4.34
N ALA A 117 6.66 10.25 5.20
CA ALA A 117 7.43 11.44 4.86
C ALA A 117 8.86 11.10 4.43
N ALA A 118 9.51 10.18 5.15
CA ALA A 118 10.84 9.69 4.80
C ALA A 118 10.83 8.96 3.44
N ARG A 119 9.79 8.15 3.17
CA ARG A 119 9.65 7.43 1.90
C ARG A 119 9.42 8.35 0.71
N VAL A 120 8.51 9.32 0.82
CA VAL A 120 8.13 10.20 -0.30
C VAL A 120 9.00 11.45 -0.42
N GLY A 121 9.89 11.70 0.55
CA GLY A 121 10.82 12.82 0.53
C GLY A 121 10.20 14.18 0.87
N ALA A 122 8.95 14.21 1.34
CA ALA A 122 8.23 15.42 1.72
C ALA A 122 7.17 15.10 2.80
N PRO A 123 6.82 16.06 3.67
CA PRO A 123 5.69 15.88 4.59
C PRO A 123 4.38 15.65 3.82
N PRO A 124 3.56 14.65 4.20
CA PRO A 124 2.22 14.47 3.65
C PRO A 124 1.35 15.72 3.84
N VAL A 125 0.49 16.02 2.87
CA VAL A 125 -0.55 17.05 3.01
C VAL A 125 -1.81 16.55 3.72
N VAL A 126 -1.82 15.27 4.10
CA VAL A 126 -2.89 14.61 4.86
C VAL A 126 -3.06 15.32 6.20
N GLU A 127 -4.28 15.73 6.55
CA GLU A 127 -4.54 16.37 7.84
C GLU A 127 -4.64 15.33 8.98
N LEU A 128 -4.07 15.66 10.15
CA LEU A 128 -4.12 14.85 11.37
C LEU A 128 -4.79 15.64 12.51
N GLU A 129 -6.11 15.53 12.58
CA GLU A 129 -6.96 16.31 13.47
C GLU A 129 -7.83 15.41 14.37
N PRO A 130 -8.28 15.89 15.55
CA PRO A 130 -9.33 15.21 16.27
C PRO A 130 -10.63 15.24 15.47
N LEU A 131 -11.46 14.21 15.58
CA LEU A 131 -12.82 14.23 15.02
C LEU A 131 -13.68 15.26 15.78
N ARG A 132 -14.26 16.22 15.06
CA ARG A 132 -15.19 17.23 15.61
C ARG A 132 -16.65 16.84 15.40
N SER A 133 -16.98 16.35 14.21
CA SER A 133 -18.33 15.97 13.82
C SER A 133 -18.27 14.88 12.75
N PHE A 134 -19.26 13.99 12.75
CA PHE A 134 -19.44 12.98 11.71
C PHE A 134 -20.94 12.73 11.48
N TRP A 135 -21.37 12.83 10.23
CA TRP A 135 -22.73 12.49 9.80
C TRP A 135 -22.68 11.35 8.80
N SER A 136 -23.48 10.30 9.03
CA SER A 136 -23.61 9.20 8.08
C SER A 136 -24.09 9.71 6.73
N ALA A 137 -23.48 9.22 5.65
CA ALA A 137 -23.99 9.46 4.31
C ALA A 137 -25.31 8.69 4.12
N GLU A 138 -26.09 9.11 3.12
CA GLU A 138 -27.36 8.50 2.77
C GLU A 138 -27.20 7.03 2.38
N GLU A 139 -28.24 6.22 2.56
CA GLU A 139 -28.24 4.76 2.31
C GLU A 139 -27.75 4.37 0.91
N ARG A 140 -27.94 5.25 -0.08
CA ARG A 140 -27.45 5.02 -1.46
C ARG A 140 -25.92 5.00 -1.57
N HIS A 141 -25.20 5.59 -0.60
CA HIS A 141 -23.74 5.64 -0.56
C HIS A 141 -23.12 4.54 0.31
N GLN A 142 -23.89 3.98 1.25
CA GLN A 142 -23.44 2.84 2.06
C GLN A 142 -23.27 1.61 1.16
N ASP A 143 -22.18 0.87 1.30
CA ASP A 143 -21.90 -0.35 0.53
C ASP A 143 -22.02 -0.17 -0.99
N TYR A 144 -21.63 1.00 -1.51
CA TYR A 144 -21.93 1.38 -2.90
C TYR A 144 -21.36 0.39 -3.92
N LEU A 145 -20.10 -0.04 -3.77
CA LEU A 145 -19.43 -0.97 -4.69
C LEU A 145 -19.90 -2.42 -4.52
N ASP A 146 -20.48 -2.78 -3.37
CA ASP A 146 -21.12 -4.09 -3.17
C ASP A 146 -22.46 -4.13 -3.91
N LYS A 147 -23.21 -3.01 -3.85
CA LYS A 147 -24.47 -2.82 -4.59
C LYS A 147 -24.24 -2.64 -6.09
N ASN A 148 -23.08 -2.11 -6.49
CA ASN A 148 -22.73 -1.76 -7.88
C ASN A 148 -21.32 -2.25 -8.23
N SER A 149 -21.18 -3.52 -8.61
CA SER A 149 -19.87 -4.17 -8.86
C SER A 149 -19.03 -3.57 -10.00
N GLY A 150 -19.64 -2.77 -10.88
CA GLY A 150 -18.96 -1.97 -11.92
C GLY A 150 -19.03 -0.46 -11.66
N GLY A 151 -19.35 -0.05 -10.44
CA GLY A 151 -19.45 1.33 -10.03
C GLY A 151 -18.10 2.06 -10.07
N TYR A 152 -18.16 3.38 -9.99
CA TYR A 152 -16.96 4.21 -9.98
C TYR A 152 -16.09 3.92 -8.74
N CYS A 153 -14.79 3.77 -8.97
CA CYS A 153 -13.77 3.66 -7.93
C CYS A 153 -12.48 4.27 -8.46
N HIS A 154 -11.92 5.26 -7.75
CA HIS A 154 -10.64 5.87 -8.12
C HIS A 154 -9.44 5.01 -7.71
N LEU A 155 -9.63 4.05 -6.79
CA LEU A 155 -8.56 3.16 -6.36
C LEU A 155 -8.21 2.16 -7.47
N PRO A 156 -6.91 1.93 -7.74
CA PRO A 156 -6.51 0.99 -8.78
C PRO A 156 -6.91 -0.44 -8.39
N LEU A 157 -7.43 -1.22 -9.34
CA LEU A 157 -7.88 -2.61 -9.09
C LEU A 157 -6.80 -3.49 -8.44
N LYS A 158 -5.53 -3.25 -8.76
CA LYS A 158 -4.40 -3.98 -8.16
C LYS A 158 -4.22 -3.72 -6.67
N ALA A 159 -4.66 -2.59 -6.12
CA ALA A 159 -4.61 -2.36 -4.67
C ALA A 159 -5.45 -3.40 -3.90
N PHE A 160 -6.61 -3.79 -4.44
CA PHE A 160 -7.45 -4.85 -3.85
C PHE A 160 -6.86 -6.26 -4.02
N ARG A 161 -6.05 -6.49 -5.06
CA ARG A 161 -5.28 -7.74 -5.23
C ARG A 161 -4.14 -7.79 -4.22
N TYR A 162 -3.42 -6.69 -4.06
CA TYR A 162 -2.33 -6.59 -3.09
C TYR A 162 -2.79 -6.66 -1.64
N LEU A 163 -3.94 -6.09 -1.29
CA LEU A 163 -4.49 -6.25 0.06
C LEU A 163 -4.68 -7.73 0.41
N ARG A 164 -5.29 -8.49 -0.51
CA ARG A 164 -5.49 -9.93 -0.35
C ARG A 164 -4.16 -10.68 -0.28
N LEU A 165 -3.23 -10.39 -1.20
CA LEU A 165 -1.90 -10.99 -1.17
C LEU A 165 -1.14 -10.69 0.12
N TYR A 166 -1.18 -9.45 0.60
CA TYR A 166 -0.53 -9.06 1.84
C TYR A 166 -1.09 -9.88 3.01
N GLN A 167 -2.43 -9.98 3.14
CA GLN A 167 -3.08 -10.72 4.23
C GLN A 167 -2.76 -12.21 4.14
N ASP A 168 -2.76 -12.78 2.94
CA ASP A 168 -2.37 -14.18 2.71
C ASP A 168 -0.90 -14.42 3.12
N VAL A 169 0.03 -13.53 2.73
CA VAL A 169 1.44 -13.63 3.13
C VAL A 169 1.60 -13.49 4.64
N GLU A 170 0.98 -12.47 5.26
CA GLU A 170 1.05 -12.25 6.70
C GLU A 170 0.55 -13.47 7.49
N LEU A 171 -0.57 -14.05 7.06
CA LEU A 171 -1.15 -15.23 7.67
C LEU A 171 -0.26 -16.48 7.50
N MET A 172 0.25 -16.71 6.29
CA MET A 172 1.04 -17.90 5.98
C MET A 172 2.43 -17.86 6.64
N LEU A 173 3.04 -16.67 6.71
CA LEU A 173 4.34 -16.52 7.36
C LEU A 173 4.26 -16.64 8.88
N GLY A 174 3.22 -16.08 9.50
CA GLY A 174 3.06 -16.08 10.96
C GLY A 174 4.38 -15.78 11.70
N ASP A 175 4.66 -16.58 12.73
CA ASP A 175 5.87 -16.48 13.56
C ASP A 175 7.07 -17.30 13.04
N GLU A 176 7.04 -17.80 11.79
CA GLU A 176 8.12 -18.63 11.23
C GLU A 176 9.47 -17.88 11.26
N PRO A 177 10.50 -18.37 11.98
CA PRO A 177 11.76 -17.63 12.09
C PRO A 177 12.72 -17.83 10.92
N ASP A 178 12.58 -18.89 10.11
CA ASP A 178 13.54 -19.20 9.05
C ASP A 178 13.36 -18.27 7.84
N PRO A 179 14.37 -17.44 7.50
CA PRO A 179 14.25 -16.46 6.42
C PRO A 179 14.14 -17.11 5.03
N VAL A 180 14.64 -18.32 4.83
CA VAL A 180 14.55 -19.02 3.54
C VAL A 180 13.14 -19.58 3.35
N ALA A 181 12.53 -20.13 4.41
CA ALA A 181 11.14 -20.57 4.39
C ALA A 181 10.21 -19.38 4.10
N ARG A 182 10.40 -18.25 4.79
CA ARG A 182 9.61 -17.03 4.54
C ARG A 182 9.73 -16.52 3.11
N GLN A 183 10.95 -16.47 2.58
CA GLN A 183 11.21 -16.09 1.18
C GLN A 183 10.55 -17.06 0.19
N ALA A 184 10.63 -18.37 0.45
CA ALA A 184 10.03 -19.37 -0.43
C ALA A 184 8.50 -19.23 -0.49
N GLU A 185 7.86 -19.08 0.66
CA GLU A 185 6.41 -18.93 0.75
C GLU A 185 5.94 -17.61 0.12
N ALA A 186 6.62 -16.50 0.43
CA ALA A 186 6.29 -15.20 -0.16
C ALA A 186 6.45 -15.21 -1.70
N ALA A 187 7.54 -15.77 -2.22
CA ALA A 187 7.74 -15.89 -3.67
C ALA A 187 6.65 -16.73 -4.35
N ALA A 188 6.26 -17.85 -3.72
CA ALA A 188 5.18 -18.70 -4.21
C ALA A 188 3.84 -17.96 -4.26
N LEU A 189 3.44 -17.31 -3.16
CA LEU A 189 2.18 -16.57 -3.07
C LEU A 189 2.13 -15.38 -4.03
N ILE A 190 3.22 -14.60 -4.13
CA ILE A 190 3.28 -13.48 -5.08
C ILE A 190 3.12 -14.00 -6.52
N ALA A 191 3.86 -15.04 -6.91
CA ALA A 191 3.76 -15.61 -8.25
C ALA A 191 2.37 -16.18 -8.55
N GLU A 192 1.78 -16.92 -7.60
CA GLU A 192 0.45 -17.52 -7.75
C GLU A 192 -0.65 -16.47 -7.87
N ARG A 193 -0.62 -15.41 -7.05
CA ARG A 193 -1.71 -14.42 -7.00
C ARG A 193 -1.54 -13.29 -8.01
N MET A 194 -0.30 -12.96 -8.38
CA MET A 194 -0.01 -11.85 -9.28
C MET A 194 0.26 -12.28 -10.71
N HIS A 195 0.70 -13.52 -10.93
CA HIS A 195 1.05 -14.10 -12.24
C HIS A 195 2.20 -13.37 -12.95
N PHE A 196 3.19 -12.90 -12.19
CA PHE A 196 4.40 -12.31 -12.76
C PHE A 196 5.25 -13.37 -13.47
N PHE A 197 6.10 -12.92 -14.39
CA PHE A 197 6.94 -13.82 -15.20
C PHE A 197 8.03 -14.48 -14.38
N TRP A 198 8.66 -13.71 -13.50
CA TRP A 198 9.64 -14.18 -12.54
C TRP A 198 9.42 -13.47 -11.20
N THR A 199 9.60 -14.18 -10.10
CA THR A 199 9.47 -13.62 -8.74
C THR A 199 10.39 -14.39 -7.82
N GLY A 200 11.29 -13.71 -7.13
CA GLY A 200 12.21 -14.39 -6.25
C GLY A 200 13.07 -13.46 -5.43
N PHE A 201 13.94 -14.07 -4.63
CA PHE A 201 14.82 -13.34 -3.75
C PHE A 201 16.27 -13.55 -4.15
N TYR A 202 17.09 -12.52 -4.00
CA TYR A 202 18.53 -12.66 -3.90
C TYR A 202 18.98 -12.22 -2.51
N ARG A 203 19.77 -13.05 -1.84
CA ARG A 203 20.26 -12.79 -0.49
C ARG A 203 21.67 -12.22 -0.52
N VAL A 204 21.97 -11.30 0.38
CA VAL A 204 23.34 -10.81 0.55
C VAL A 204 24.21 -11.91 1.15
N ALA A 205 25.29 -12.26 0.45
CA ALA A 205 26.30 -13.20 0.92
C ALA A 205 27.70 -12.67 0.60
N GLY A 206 28.30 -11.98 1.57
CA GLY A 206 29.56 -11.27 1.40
C GLY A 206 29.39 -10.04 0.52
N GLU A 207 30.13 -9.96 -0.57
CA GLU A 207 30.14 -8.81 -1.51
C GLU A 207 29.19 -8.99 -2.70
N GLU A 208 28.37 -10.05 -2.70
CA GLU A 208 27.45 -10.36 -3.78
C GLU A 208 26.06 -10.72 -3.25
N LEU A 209 25.07 -10.50 -4.09
CA LEU A 209 23.76 -11.11 -4.00
C LEU A 209 23.85 -12.54 -4.55
N VAL A 210 23.22 -13.50 -3.88
CA VAL A 210 23.15 -14.91 -4.25
C VAL A 210 21.70 -15.34 -4.38
N LEU A 211 21.38 -16.06 -5.44
CA LEU A 211 20.03 -16.54 -5.71
C LEU A 211 19.44 -17.30 -4.51
N GLY A 212 18.29 -16.84 -4.05
CA GLY A 212 17.45 -17.44 -3.01
C GLY A 212 16.25 -18.16 -3.62
N PRO A 213 15.19 -18.40 -2.85
CA PRO A 213 13.95 -18.98 -3.36
C PRO A 213 13.31 -18.11 -4.45
N PHE A 214 12.78 -18.74 -5.49
CA PHE A 214 12.14 -18.05 -6.61
C PHE A 214 11.11 -18.94 -7.32
N GLN A 215 10.27 -18.31 -8.14
CA GLN A 215 9.33 -18.91 -9.08
C GLN A 215 9.60 -18.30 -10.47
N GLY A 216 9.78 -19.15 -11.47
CA GLY A 216 10.07 -18.73 -12.84
C GLY A 216 11.18 -19.55 -13.51
N PRO A 217 11.62 -19.16 -14.72
CA PRO A 217 12.74 -19.80 -15.40
C PRO A 217 14.07 -19.65 -14.63
N ALA A 218 15.09 -20.37 -15.08
CA ALA A 218 16.44 -20.32 -14.50
C ALA A 218 16.98 -18.87 -14.47
N ALA A 219 17.59 -18.50 -13.35
CA ALA A 219 18.09 -17.16 -13.09
C ALA A 219 19.60 -17.12 -12.86
N CYS A 220 20.17 -15.92 -12.85
CA CYS A 220 21.57 -15.71 -12.52
C CYS A 220 21.86 -16.15 -11.07
N LEU A 221 22.98 -16.81 -10.82
CA LEU A 221 23.28 -17.29 -9.46
C LEU A 221 23.84 -16.21 -8.54
N ARG A 222 24.57 -15.24 -9.09
CA ARG A 222 25.29 -14.20 -8.34
C ARG A 222 25.22 -12.85 -9.04
N ILE A 223 25.03 -11.78 -8.26
CA ILE A 223 24.95 -10.41 -8.74
C ILE A 223 25.81 -9.51 -7.84
N ALA A 224 26.79 -8.83 -8.41
CA ALA A 224 27.63 -7.90 -7.66
C ALA A 224 26.87 -6.61 -7.29
N ARG A 225 27.29 -5.96 -6.20
CA ARG A 225 26.70 -4.69 -5.76
C ARG A 225 26.79 -3.61 -6.85
N GLY A 226 25.72 -2.87 -7.06
CA GLY A 226 25.61 -1.83 -8.10
C GLY A 226 25.54 -2.36 -9.54
N ARG A 227 25.42 -3.68 -9.76
CA ARG A 227 25.31 -4.28 -11.09
C ARG A 227 23.88 -4.72 -11.38
N GLY A 228 23.38 -4.37 -12.57
CA GLY A 228 21.98 -4.60 -12.93
C GLY A 228 21.01 -3.87 -12.00
N VAL A 229 19.72 -4.18 -12.14
CA VAL A 229 18.67 -3.56 -11.32
C VAL A 229 18.75 -4.06 -9.87
N CYS A 230 18.86 -5.39 -9.68
CA CYS A 230 19.10 -6.02 -8.38
C CYS A 230 20.26 -5.41 -7.58
N GLY A 231 21.45 -5.34 -8.16
CA GLY A 231 22.61 -4.75 -7.50
C GLY A 231 22.46 -3.25 -7.25
N THR A 232 21.73 -2.54 -8.12
CA THR A 232 21.43 -1.11 -7.93
C THR A 232 20.50 -0.89 -6.73
N ALA A 233 19.43 -1.67 -6.60
CA ALA A 233 18.53 -1.62 -5.46
C ALA A 233 19.28 -1.90 -4.15
N TRP A 234 20.17 -2.91 -4.16
CA TRP A 234 21.05 -3.19 -3.03
C TRP A 234 22.00 -2.02 -2.71
N GLN A 235 22.61 -1.39 -3.71
CA GLN A 235 23.51 -0.27 -3.48
C GLN A 235 22.80 0.93 -2.88
N ARG A 236 21.62 1.26 -3.40
CA ARG A 236 20.83 2.44 -2.99
C ARG A 236 20.04 2.21 -1.71
N ALA A 237 19.84 0.96 -1.30
CA ALA A 237 18.91 0.56 -0.25
C ALA A 237 17.50 1.16 -0.49
N ALA A 238 17.06 1.16 -1.75
CA ALA A 238 15.78 1.71 -2.18
C ALA A 238 15.19 0.86 -3.30
N THR A 239 13.86 0.83 -3.36
CA THR A 239 13.10 0.17 -4.43
C THR A 239 13.45 0.79 -5.78
N VAL A 240 13.63 -0.06 -6.80
CA VAL A 240 13.92 0.35 -8.17
C VAL A 240 12.83 -0.20 -9.08
N VAL A 241 12.10 0.70 -9.74
CA VAL A 241 11.07 0.37 -10.74
C VAL A 241 11.62 0.69 -12.12
N VAL A 242 11.67 -0.31 -12.99
CA VAL A 242 12.24 -0.19 -14.34
C VAL A 242 11.15 -0.43 -15.39
N PRO A 243 10.68 0.61 -16.09
CA PRO A 243 9.61 0.50 -17.07
C PRO A 243 10.01 -0.24 -18.36
N ASP A 244 11.30 -0.16 -18.72
CA ASP A 244 11.92 -0.89 -19.82
C ASP A 244 13.34 -1.29 -19.41
N VAL A 245 13.59 -2.59 -19.25
CA VAL A 245 14.91 -3.09 -18.81
C VAL A 245 16.00 -2.88 -19.86
N GLU A 246 15.64 -2.78 -21.14
CA GLU A 246 16.62 -2.51 -22.22
C GLU A 246 17.19 -1.08 -22.14
N GLU A 247 16.44 -0.15 -21.56
CA GLU A 247 16.87 1.23 -21.34
C GLU A 247 17.67 1.41 -20.04
N PHE A 248 17.74 0.39 -19.17
CA PHE A 248 18.41 0.48 -17.88
C PHE A 248 19.96 0.37 -18.02
N PRO A 249 20.73 1.37 -17.55
CA PRO A 249 22.18 1.34 -17.68
C PRO A 249 22.82 0.15 -16.96
N GLY A 250 23.58 -0.66 -17.69
CA GLY A 250 24.25 -1.83 -17.12
C GLY A 250 23.31 -2.99 -16.81
N HIS A 251 22.16 -3.07 -17.50
CA HIS A 251 21.23 -4.20 -17.43
C HIS A 251 21.95 -5.53 -17.68
N ILE A 252 21.70 -6.48 -16.78
CA ILE A 252 22.15 -7.87 -16.87
C ILE A 252 20.88 -8.69 -17.08
N ALA A 253 20.55 -8.97 -18.34
CA ALA A 253 19.39 -9.79 -18.64
C ALA A 253 19.65 -11.24 -18.19
N CYS A 254 18.99 -11.69 -17.12
CA CYS A 254 18.98 -13.11 -16.76
C CYS A 254 18.06 -13.91 -17.72
N SER A 255 17.05 -13.26 -18.30
CA SER A 255 16.18 -13.79 -19.35
C SER A 255 15.94 -12.74 -20.43
N SER A 256 16.05 -13.10 -21.71
CA SER A 256 15.74 -12.20 -22.83
C SER A 256 14.24 -11.88 -22.98
N LEU A 257 13.39 -12.49 -22.15
CA LEU A 257 11.94 -12.27 -22.16
C LEU A 257 11.51 -11.18 -21.15
N SER A 258 12.36 -10.81 -20.20
CA SER A 258 12.05 -9.72 -19.27
C SER A 258 12.02 -8.38 -20.01
N ARG A 259 10.98 -7.59 -19.77
CA ARG A 259 10.73 -6.29 -20.39
C ARG A 259 10.59 -5.18 -19.37
N SER A 260 10.05 -5.45 -18.18
CA SER A 260 10.06 -4.52 -17.04
C SER A 260 10.37 -5.28 -15.75
N GLU A 261 10.94 -4.58 -14.77
CA GLU A 261 11.45 -5.18 -13.53
C GLU A 261 11.14 -4.25 -12.34
N ILE A 262 10.81 -4.83 -11.19
CA ILE A 262 10.80 -4.12 -9.91
C ILE A 262 11.63 -4.89 -8.89
N VAL A 263 12.55 -4.19 -8.24
CA VAL A 263 13.37 -4.75 -7.16
C VAL A 263 13.15 -3.99 -5.87
N VAL A 264 12.80 -4.71 -4.81
CA VAL A 264 12.50 -4.20 -3.47
C VAL A 264 13.55 -4.72 -2.47
N PRO A 265 14.31 -3.86 -1.78
CA PRO A 265 15.26 -4.30 -0.77
C PRO A 265 14.57 -4.73 0.52
N LEU A 266 15.03 -5.84 1.10
CA LEU A 266 14.68 -6.26 2.46
C LEU A 266 15.71 -5.64 3.41
N ILE A 267 15.25 -4.72 4.26
CA ILE A 267 16.12 -3.96 5.17
C ILE A 267 15.88 -4.44 6.60
N ARG A 268 16.93 -4.93 7.26
CA ARG A 268 16.93 -5.26 8.68
C ARG A 268 18.05 -4.51 9.38
N GLU A 269 17.74 -3.86 10.50
CA GLU A 269 18.72 -3.08 11.29
C GLU A 269 19.50 -2.04 10.46
N GLY A 270 18.85 -1.45 9.45
CA GLY A 270 19.46 -0.46 8.56
C GLY A 270 20.36 -1.02 7.47
N ALA A 271 20.47 -2.35 7.34
CA ALA A 271 21.23 -3.01 6.28
C ALA A 271 20.31 -3.81 5.36
N VAL A 272 20.60 -3.80 4.06
CA VAL A 272 19.94 -4.68 3.10
C VAL A 272 20.45 -6.11 3.32
N THR A 273 19.54 -7.05 3.59
CA THR A 273 19.86 -8.47 3.81
C THR A 273 19.50 -9.34 2.61
N ALA A 274 18.54 -8.90 1.81
CA ALA A 274 18.14 -9.51 0.55
C ALA A 274 17.45 -8.46 -0.34
N VAL A 275 17.15 -8.83 -1.57
CA VAL A 275 16.25 -8.10 -2.46
C VAL A 275 15.19 -9.07 -2.98
N LEU A 276 13.93 -8.62 -3.02
CA LEU A 276 12.85 -9.22 -3.79
C LEU A 276 12.94 -8.66 -5.20
N ASP A 277 12.98 -9.53 -6.19
CA ASP A 277 13.09 -9.20 -7.60
C ASP A 277 11.91 -9.83 -8.35
N ILE A 278 11.29 -9.04 -9.22
CA ILE A 278 10.09 -9.41 -9.98
C ILE A 278 10.19 -8.86 -11.40
N ASP A 279 10.13 -9.77 -12.37
CA ASP A 279 10.14 -9.47 -13.79
C ASP A 279 8.75 -9.63 -14.42
N SER A 280 8.54 -8.87 -15.49
CA SER A 280 7.40 -8.99 -16.38
C SER A 280 7.83 -9.10 -17.84
N THR A 281 7.08 -9.85 -18.64
CA THR A 281 7.24 -9.90 -20.10
C THR A 281 6.63 -8.68 -20.82
N GLU A 282 5.98 -7.79 -20.08
CA GLU A 282 5.37 -6.57 -20.59
C GLU A 282 6.17 -5.34 -20.16
N LEU A 283 6.09 -4.27 -20.94
CA LEU A 283 6.67 -2.98 -20.58
C LEU A 283 5.78 -2.29 -19.54
N ARG A 284 6.38 -1.49 -18.65
CA ARG A 284 5.67 -0.62 -17.70
C ARG A 284 4.61 -1.37 -16.85
N THR A 285 4.89 -2.63 -16.48
CA THR A 285 3.96 -3.42 -15.65
C THR A 285 3.84 -2.83 -14.25
N PHE A 286 4.94 -2.30 -13.71
CA PHE A 286 5.03 -1.83 -12.33
C PHE A 286 4.92 -0.30 -12.23
N ASP A 287 4.22 0.18 -11.22
CA ASP A 287 4.16 1.58 -10.81
C ASP A 287 4.28 1.75 -9.29
N SER A 288 3.97 2.95 -8.79
CA SER A 288 4.05 3.28 -7.36
C SER A 288 3.16 2.40 -6.48
N THR A 289 2.04 1.90 -6.99
CA THR A 289 1.18 0.97 -6.25
C THR A 289 1.94 -0.32 -5.96
N ASP A 290 2.60 -0.89 -6.98
CA ASP A 290 3.37 -2.12 -6.82
C ASP A 290 4.52 -1.91 -5.83
N ALA A 291 5.25 -0.81 -5.97
CA ALA A 291 6.34 -0.46 -5.06
C ALA A 291 5.87 -0.40 -3.60
N ILE A 292 4.81 0.33 -3.30
CA ILE A 292 4.28 0.48 -1.93
C ILE A 292 3.88 -0.87 -1.34
N TRP A 293 3.13 -1.67 -2.10
CA TRP A 293 2.61 -2.94 -1.60
C TRP A 293 3.68 -4.02 -1.47
N LEU A 294 4.61 -4.09 -2.42
CA LEU A 294 5.72 -5.02 -2.36
C LEU A 294 6.74 -4.66 -1.28
N GLU A 295 6.94 -3.37 -0.98
CA GLU A 295 7.69 -2.93 0.20
C GLU A 295 7.03 -3.40 1.51
N MET A 296 5.71 -3.28 1.61
CA MET A 296 4.96 -3.78 2.78
C MET A 296 5.05 -5.30 2.92
N ILE A 297 5.01 -6.04 1.81
CA ILE A 297 5.17 -7.50 1.79
C ILE A 297 6.62 -7.89 2.13
N ALA A 298 7.62 -7.21 1.56
CA ALA A 298 9.03 -7.46 1.84
C ALA A 298 9.38 -7.22 3.31
N ALA A 299 8.71 -6.29 3.98
CA ALA A 299 8.85 -6.06 5.42
C ALA A 299 8.31 -7.21 6.29
N LEU A 300 7.44 -8.07 5.74
CA LEU A 300 7.00 -9.29 6.41
C LEU A 300 8.02 -10.43 6.27
N VAL A 301 8.93 -10.40 5.30
CA VAL A 301 9.81 -11.52 4.97
C VAL A 301 11.07 -11.52 5.82
#